data_AF-W1XS64-F1
#
_entry.id   AF-W1XS64-F1
#
_cell.length_a   1.000
_cell.length_b   1.000
_cell.length_c   1.000
_cell.angle_alpha   90.00
_cell.angle_beta   90.00
_cell.angle_gamma   90.00
#
_symmetry.space_group_name_H-M   'P 1'
#
loop_
_entity.id
_entity.type
_entity.pdbx_description
1 polymer ?
#
loop_
_entity_poly.entity_id
_entity_poly.type
_entity_poly.pdbx_seq_one_letter_code
_entity_poly.pdbx_strand_id
1 'polypeptide(L)'
;LMVGLQVERYLEERSFIDFPKTTAIGSLSYYISNYEGSNFQPMNVNFGIMDPWPQKIRKKKEKNALIANRALEELDALTRFF
;
A
#
# COMPACT_ATOMS: atom_id res chain seq x y z
N LEU A 1 -6.40 -8.92 -8.30
CA LEU A 1 -6.90 -9.38 -6.99
C LEU A 1 -7.61 -8.25 -6.22
N MET A 2 -6.93 -7.13 -5.91
CA MET A 2 -7.54 -5.99 -5.17
C MET A 2 -8.90 -5.51 -5.73
N VAL A 3 -8.98 -5.23 -7.04
CA VAL A 3 -10.25 -4.77 -7.68
C VAL A 3 -11.37 -5.79 -7.50
N GLY A 4 -11.08 -7.08 -7.62
CA GLY A 4 -12.09 -8.13 -7.45
C GLY A 4 -12.69 -8.12 -6.05
N LEU A 5 -11.86 -7.93 -5.01
CA LEU A 5 -12.32 -7.80 -3.63
C LEU A 5 -13.17 -6.55 -3.42
N GLN A 6 -12.79 -5.41 -4.00
CA GLN A 6 -13.61 -4.19 -3.89
C GLN A 6 -14.94 -4.33 -4.64
N VAL A 7 -14.95 -4.99 -5.81
CA VAL A 7 -16.17 -5.23 -6.59
C VAL A 7 -17.13 -6.15 -5.84
N GLU A 8 -16.64 -7.23 -5.22
CA GLU A 8 -17.47 -8.08 -4.37
C GLU A 8 -18.13 -7.28 -3.24
N ARG A 9 -17.36 -6.47 -2.51
CA ARG A 9 -17.89 -5.62 -1.44
C ARG A 9 -18.90 -4.60 -1.95
N TYR A 10 -18.67 -4.02 -3.12
CA TYR A 10 -19.61 -3.10 -3.76
C TYR A 10 -20.95 -3.78 -4.07
N LEU A 11 -20.91 -5.00 -4.62
CA LEU A 11 -22.12 -5.78 -4.93
C LEU A 11 -22.89 -6.19 -3.68
N GLU A 12 -22.21 -6.35 -2.55
CA GLU A 12 -22.81 -6.64 -1.25
C GLU A 12 -23.13 -5.39 -0.41
N GLU A 13 -23.03 -4.18 -0.99
CA GLU A 13 -23.25 -2.90 -0.31
C GLU A 13 -22.38 -2.68 0.95
N ARG A 14 -21.23 -3.36 1.02
CA ARG A 14 -20.24 -3.20 2.08
C ARG A 14 -19.30 -2.04 1.76
N SER A 15 -18.82 -1.35 2.80
CA SER A 15 -17.82 -0.30 2.63
C SER A 15 -16.54 -0.84 1.99
N PHE A 16 -15.93 -0.06 1.09
CA PHE A 16 -14.63 -0.39 0.51
C PHE A 16 -13.55 -0.53 1.58
N ILE A 17 -12.53 -1.31 1.24
CA ILE A 17 -11.36 -1.51 2.09
C ILE A 17 -10.41 -0.36 1.83
N ASP A 18 -9.98 0.31 2.90
CA ASP A 18 -8.90 1.28 2.82
C ASP A 18 -7.55 0.55 2.92
N PHE A 19 -6.81 0.51 1.82
CA PHE A 19 -5.48 -0.09 1.78
C PHE A 19 -4.45 0.99 2.11
N PRO A 20 -3.78 0.92 3.28
CA PRO A 20 -2.91 2.00 3.73
C PRO A 20 -1.63 2.10 2.89
N LYS A 21 -1.10 3.32 2.76
CA LYS A 21 0.10 3.66 1.96
C LYS A 21 1.41 3.06 2.51
N THR A 22 1.35 2.54 3.72
CA THR A 22 2.36 1.70 4.36
C THR A 22 2.47 0.32 3.69
N THR A 23 1.46 -0.13 2.94
CA THR A 23 1.45 -1.39 2.20
C THR A 23 1.82 -1.19 0.74
N ALA A 24 2.38 -2.24 0.11
CA ALA A 24 2.78 -2.17 -1.29
C ALA A 24 1.60 -1.82 -2.22
N ILE A 25 0.46 -2.48 -2.05
CA ILE A 25 -0.74 -2.23 -2.86
C ILE A 25 -1.31 -0.85 -2.60
N GLY A 26 -1.51 -0.46 -1.33
CA GLY A 26 -2.04 0.85 -0.98
C GLY A 26 -1.17 1.99 -1.49
N SER A 27 0.16 1.86 -1.38
CA SER A 27 1.11 2.87 -1.90
C SER A 27 1.03 3.02 -3.42
N LEU A 28 0.90 1.92 -4.16
CA LEU A 28 0.85 1.94 -5.62
C LEU A 28 -0.49 2.50 -6.11
N SER A 29 -1.59 2.10 -5.47
CA SER A 29 -2.91 2.69 -5.73
C SER A 29 -2.91 4.19 -5.50
N TYR A 30 -2.37 4.65 -4.37
CA TYR A 30 -2.24 6.08 -4.11
C TYR A 30 -1.34 6.79 -5.13
N TYR A 31 -0.18 6.21 -5.46
CA TYR A 31 0.73 6.79 -6.46
C TYR A 31 0.06 7.00 -7.81
N ILE A 32 -0.74 6.03 -8.27
CA ILE A 32 -1.46 6.11 -9.54
C ILE A 32 -2.60 7.15 -9.46
N SER A 33 -3.38 7.12 -8.38
CA SER A 33 -4.56 7.99 -8.22
C SER A 33 -4.22 9.46 -7.92
N ASN A 34 -3.05 9.72 -7.35
CA ASN A 34 -2.62 11.07 -6.93
C ASN A 34 -1.45 11.61 -7.75
N TYR A 35 -1.12 11.02 -8.90
CA TYR A 35 -0.08 11.55 -9.75
C TYR A 35 -0.52 12.90 -10.36
N GLU A 36 0.26 13.95 -10.07
CA GLU A 36 0.08 15.29 -10.64
C GLU A 36 1.19 15.57 -11.64
N GLY A 37 0.88 15.52 -12.93
CA GLY A 37 1.82 15.80 -14.01
C GLY A 37 1.33 15.32 -15.38
N SER A 38 1.95 15.77 -16.46
CA SER A 38 1.56 15.40 -17.83
C SER A 38 2.16 14.07 -18.32
N ASN A 39 3.24 13.60 -17.69
CA ASN A 39 4.01 12.44 -18.15
C ASN A 39 4.06 11.31 -17.11
N PHE A 40 2.90 10.77 -16.74
CA PHE A 40 2.86 9.59 -15.86
C PHE A 40 3.68 8.45 -16.47
N GLN A 41 4.54 7.84 -15.67
CA GLN A 41 5.29 6.65 -16.06
C GLN A 41 4.84 5.46 -15.22
N PRO A 42 4.32 4.40 -15.83
CA PRO A 42 3.98 3.20 -15.10
C PRO A 42 5.25 2.59 -14.48
N MET A 43 5.15 2.16 -13.23
CA MET A 43 6.25 1.52 -12.53
C MET A 43 5.75 0.39 -11.63
N ASN A 44 6.65 -0.54 -11.34
CA ASN A 44 6.46 -1.53 -10.28
C ASN A 44 6.56 -0.86 -8.91
N VAL A 45 5.90 -1.47 -7.92
CA VAL A 45 6.01 -1.02 -6.53
C VAL A 45 7.46 -1.08 -6.04
N ASN A 46 7.84 -0.09 -5.24
CA ASN A 46 9.14 -0.03 -4.59
C ASN A 46 9.00 0.68 -3.23
N PHE A 47 9.99 0.49 -2.34
CA PHE A 47 9.98 1.11 -1.01
C PHE A 47 10.02 2.65 -1.01
N GLY A 48 10.32 3.29 -2.15
CA GLY A 48 10.38 4.74 -2.27
C GLY A 48 9.01 5.42 -2.36
N ILE A 49 7.96 4.68 -2.77
CA ILE A 49 6.58 5.19 -2.86
C ILE A 49 5.72 4.80 -1.65
N MET A 50 6.21 3.88 -0.82
CA MET A 50 5.56 3.49 0.44
C MET A 50 5.86 4.52 1.52
N ASP A 51 4.95 4.64 2.50
CA ASP A 51 5.17 5.55 3.64
C ASP A 51 6.51 5.24 4.32
N PRO A 52 7.34 6.27 4.60
CA PRO A 52 8.68 6.04 5.11
C PRO A 52 8.68 5.52 6.55
N TRP A 53 9.81 4.94 6.97
CA TRP A 53 10.08 4.72 8.39
C TRP A 53 10.41 6.06 9.05
N PRO A 54 9.80 6.41 10.21
CA PRO A 54 9.93 7.74 10.80
C PRO A 54 11.34 8.05 11.31
N GLN A 55 12.11 7.03 11.67
CA GLN A 55 13.45 7.18 12.22
C GLN A 55 14.53 7.03 11.14
N LYS A 56 15.64 7.75 11.31
CA LYS A 56 16.80 7.61 10.43
C LYS A 56 17.51 6.28 10.69
N ILE A 57 17.57 5.42 9.68
CA ILE A 57 18.29 4.14 9.73
C ILE A 57 19.36 4.15 8.65
N ARG A 58 20.62 3.97 9.06
CA ARG A 58 21.79 4.07 8.17
C ARG A 58 21.81 2.97 7.11
N LYS A 59 21.44 1.74 7.48
CA LYS A 59 21.48 0.59 6.58
C LYS A 59 20.14 0.42 5.86
N LYS A 60 20.16 0.57 4.53
CA LYS A 60 18.96 0.46 3.68
C LYS A 60 18.21 -0.88 3.86
N LYS A 61 18.95 -2.00 3.99
CA LYS A 61 18.35 -3.33 4.18
C LYS A 61 17.55 -3.42 5.48
N GLU A 62 18.09 -2.91 6.58
CA GLU A 62 17.42 -2.89 7.90
C GLU A 62 16.17 -1.99 7.86
N LYS A 63 16.27 -0.81 7.24
CA LYS A 63 15.13 0.08 7.05
C LYS A 63 14.01 -0.59 6.24
N ASN A 64 14.36 -1.22 5.12
CA ASN A 64 13.38 -1.88 4.25
C ASN A 64 12.73 -3.09 4.95
N ALA A 65 13.47 -3.81 5.79
CA ALA A 65 12.90 -4.90 6.58
C ALA A 65 11.85 -4.38 7.58
N LEU A 66 12.09 -3.24 8.24
CA LEU A 66 11.11 -2.63 9.14
C LEU A 66 9.86 -2.14 8.40
N ILE A 67 10.03 -1.51 7.23
CA ILE A 67 8.90 -1.10 6.39
C ILE A 67 8.08 -2.33 5.95
N ALA A 68 8.75 -3.41 5.54
CA ALA A 68 8.10 -4.64 5.14
C ALA A 68 7.34 -5.30 6.31
N ASN A 69 7.94 -5.37 7.50
CA ASN A 69 7.29 -5.93 8.68
C ASN A 69 6.04 -5.14 9.08
N ARG A 70 6.13 -3.80 9.14
CA ARG A 70 4.95 -2.94 9.39
C ARG A 70 3.84 -3.18 8.35
N ALA A 71 4.21 -3.28 7.07
CA ALA A 71 3.25 -3.55 6.01
C ALA A 71 2.54 -4.91 6.19
N LEU A 72 3.28 -5.94 6.61
CA LEU A 72 2.72 -7.27 6.87
C LEU A 72 1.81 -7.28 8.11
N GLU A 73 2.20 -6.58 9.18
CA GLU A 73 1.37 -6.42 10.38
C GLU A 73 0.03 -5.73 10.06
N GLU A 74 0.06 -4.67 9.24
CA GLU A 74 -1.16 -3.96 8.83
C GLU A 74 -2.03 -4.79 7.88
N LEU A 75 -1.42 -5.57 6.99
CA LEU A 75 -2.16 -6.51 6.15
C LEU A 75 -2.83 -7.61 6.96
N ASP A 76 -2.15 -8.16 7.97
CA ASP A 76 -2.73 -9.17 8.87
C ASP A 76 -3.87 -8.59 9.72
N ALA A 77 -3.76 -7.31 10.11
CA ALA A 77 -4.88 -6.61 10.74
C ALA A 77 -6.07 -6.47 9.78
N LEU A 78 -5.83 -6.10 8.51
CA LEU A 78 -6.87 -5.95 7.49
C LEU A 78 -7.59 -7.27 7.16
N THR A 79 -6.86 -8.38 7.03
CA THR A 79 -7.44 -9.68 6.66
C THR A 79 -8.34 -10.27 7.72
N ARG A 80 -8.18 -9.88 8.99
CA ARG A 80 -9.09 -10.28 10.07
C ARG A 80 -10.48 -9.63 9.98
N PHE A 81 -10.65 -8.63 9.10
CA PHE A 81 -11.93 -7.98 8.82
C PHE A 81 -12.58 -8.43 7.51
N PHE A 82 -11.93 -9.36 6.78
CA PHE A 82 -12.55 -10.09 5.65
C PHE A 82 -13.16 -11.38 6.16
#